data_AF-A0A496ZPS1-F1
#
_entry.id   AF-A0A496ZPS1-F1
#
_cell.length_a   1.000
_cell.length_b   1.000
_cell.length_c   1.000
_cell.angle_alpha   90.00
_cell.angle_beta   90.00
_cell.angle_gamma   90.00
#
_symmetry.space_group_name_H-M   'P 1'
#
loop_
_entity.id
_entity.type
_entity.pdbx_description
1 polymer ?
#
loop_
_entity_poly.entity_id
_entity_poly.type
_entity_poly.pdbx_seq_one_letter_code
_entity_poly.pdbx_strand_id
1 'polypeptide(L)'
;MNKVYIAFLWHNHQPDYYDPITQKYIMPWVRLHCQKAYLDMISLINEFPNLKCTFNLTPVLLKQMQDYIKQGISIPDIYLQHSLKRASELTESERIFIAKNFFKANQENMINSYTRYKELLKIRNASATQGFINVVKKFSTQDFLDLQVWFNLAWLG
;
A
#
# COMPACT_ATOMS: atom_id res chain seq x y z
N MET A 1 -10.23 -44.13 8.50
CA MET A 1 -10.27 -42.67 8.75
C MET A 1 -11.54 -42.11 8.13
N ASN A 2 -12.28 -41.25 8.84
CA ASN A 2 -13.51 -40.64 8.30
C ASN A 2 -13.16 -39.47 7.38
N LYS A 3 -13.91 -39.33 6.28
CA LYS A 3 -13.75 -38.23 5.31
C LYS A 3 -14.29 -36.93 5.92
N VAL A 4 -13.47 -35.88 5.90
CA VAL A 4 -13.85 -34.52 6.30
C VAL A 4 -14.04 -33.68 5.04
N TYR A 5 -15.10 -32.88 5.00
CA TYR A 5 -15.34 -31.90 3.94
C TYR A 5 -14.96 -30.51 4.46
N ILE A 6 -14.12 -29.81 3.71
CA ILE A 6 -13.62 -28.47 4.06
C ILE A 6 -14.04 -27.51 2.95
N ALA A 7 -14.54 -26.33 3.33
CA ALA A 7 -14.85 -25.25 2.41
C ALA A 7 -14.05 -24.00 2.80
N PHE A 8 -13.25 -23.50 1.85
CA PHE A 8 -12.53 -22.23 2.00
C PHE A 8 -13.34 -21.10 1.37
N LEU A 9 -13.72 -20.11 2.19
CA LEU A 9 -14.41 -18.90 1.74
C LEU A 9 -13.56 -17.68 2.07
N TRP A 10 -13.12 -16.99 1.03
CA TRP A 10 -12.31 -15.77 1.13
C TRP A 10 -13.18 -14.56 0.82
N HIS A 11 -13.51 -13.79 1.85
CA HIS A 11 -14.26 -12.54 1.70
C HIS A 11 -13.29 -11.36 1.57
N ASN A 12 -13.24 -10.78 0.38
CA ASN A 12 -12.36 -9.67 0.03
C ASN A 12 -13.17 -8.36 -0.06
N HIS A 13 -12.87 -7.46 0.86
CA HIS A 13 -13.52 -6.15 0.98
C HIS A 13 -12.49 -5.04 1.18
N GLN A 14 -12.77 -3.91 0.55
CA GLN A 14 -12.15 -2.62 0.84
C GLN A 14 -13.26 -1.57 0.86
N PRO A 15 -13.27 -0.65 1.84
CA PRO A 15 -14.10 0.55 1.82
C PRO A 15 -13.99 1.35 0.51
N ASP A 16 -14.98 2.20 0.25
CA ASP A 16 -14.84 3.20 -0.82
C ASP A 16 -13.81 4.25 -0.42
N TYR A 17 -12.71 4.32 -1.18
CA TYR A 17 -11.65 5.30 -0.94
C TYR A 17 -11.69 6.47 -1.92
N TYR A 18 -12.67 6.50 -2.82
CA TYR A 18 -12.86 7.65 -3.68
C TYR A 18 -13.56 8.78 -2.91
N ASP A 19 -12.89 9.92 -2.80
CA ASP A 19 -13.48 11.14 -2.25
C ASP A 19 -14.16 11.94 -3.38
N PRO A 20 -15.49 12.10 -3.37
CA PRO A 20 -16.21 12.81 -4.43
C PRO A 20 -15.94 14.32 -4.44
N ILE A 21 -15.49 14.91 -3.32
CA ILE A 21 -15.20 16.35 -3.23
C ILE A 21 -13.88 16.65 -3.93
N THR A 22 -12.83 15.90 -3.58
CA THR A 22 -11.49 16.10 -4.16
C THR A 22 -11.27 15.33 -5.47
N GLN A 23 -12.20 14.43 -5.82
CA GLN A 23 -12.15 13.52 -6.97
C GLN A 23 -10.88 12.64 -6.99
N LYS A 24 -10.47 12.18 -5.81
CA LYS A 24 -9.21 11.45 -5.60
C LYS A 24 -9.44 10.19 -4.78
N TYR A 25 -8.62 9.18 -5.06
CA TYR A 25 -8.47 8.04 -4.18
C TYR A 25 -7.57 8.44 -3.01
N ILE A 26 -8.14 8.49 -1.80
CA ILE A 26 -7.47 9.01 -0.60
C ILE A 26 -6.71 7.94 0.18
N MET A 27 -6.80 6.68 -0.22
CA MET A 27 -6.07 5.57 0.37
C MET A 27 -5.61 4.59 -0.70
N PRO A 28 -4.46 3.92 -0.50
CA PRO A 28 -3.84 3.08 -1.51
C PRO A 28 -4.30 1.62 -1.44
N TRP A 29 -5.24 1.30 -0.54
CA TRP A 29 -5.44 -0.08 -0.08
C TRP A 29 -5.94 -1.03 -1.16
N VAL A 30 -6.79 -0.55 -2.07
CA VAL A 30 -7.19 -1.36 -3.25
C VAL A 30 -5.95 -1.74 -4.06
N ARG A 31 -5.11 -0.77 -4.44
CA ARG A 31 -3.88 -1.03 -5.20
C ARG A 31 -2.92 -1.97 -4.46
N LEU A 32 -2.63 -1.68 -3.20
CA LEU A 32 -1.61 -2.42 -2.43
C LEU A 32 -2.06 -3.85 -2.10
N HIS A 33 -3.32 -4.06 -1.70
CA HIS A 33 -3.82 -5.41 -1.44
C HIS A 33 -4.02 -6.22 -2.72
N CYS A 34 -4.35 -5.58 -3.85
CA CYS A 34 -4.33 -6.25 -5.14
C CYS A 34 -2.95 -6.79 -5.51
N GLN A 35 -1.88 -6.07 -5.18
CA GLN A 35 -0.52 -6.41 -5.59
C GLN A 35 0.16 -7.48 -4.73
N LYS A 36 -0.17 -7.55 -3.45
CA LYS A 36 0.28 -8.59 -2.52
C LYS A 36 -0.83 -9.63 -2.36
N ALA A 37 -1.63 -9.52 -1.30
CA ALA A 37 -2.60 -10.51 -0.86
C ALA A 37 -3.51 -11.10 -1.96
N TYR A 38 -4.26 -10.29 -2.71
CA TYR A 38 -5.26 -10.85 -3.63
C TYR A 38 -4.61 -11.60 -4.80
N LEU A 39 -3.50 -11.08 -5.32
CA LEU A 39 -2.77 -11.76 -6.39
C LEU A 39 -2.07 -13.02 -5.86
N ASP A 40 -1.43 -12.94 -4.69
CA ASP A 40 -0.71 -14.07 -4.07
C ASP A 40 -1.64 -15.25 -3.83
N MET A 41 -2.87 -14.99 -3.35
CA MET A 41 -3.87 -16.04 -3.12
C MET A 41 -4.25 -16.76 -4.42
N ILE A 42 -4.42 -16.03 -5.51
CA ILE A 42 -4.75 -16.61 -6.82
C ILE A 42 -3.55 -17.38 -7.40
N SER A 43 -2.35 -16.82 -7.28
CA SER A 43 -1.11 -17.47 -7.70
C SER A 43 -0.90 -18.81 -6.98
N LEU A 44 -1.11 -18.84 -5.65
CA LEU A 44 -0.95 -20.04 -4.84
C LEU A 44 -1.92 -21.15 -5.27
N ILE A 45 -3.16 -20.81 -5.66
CA ILE A 45 -4.15 -21.83 -6.08
C ILE A 45 -3.72 -22.54 -7.35
N ASN A 46 -2.97 -21.87 -8.24
CA ASN A 46 -2.45 -22.52 -9.45
C ASN A 46 -1.47 -23.67 -9.12
N GLU A 47 -0.82 -23.62 -7.94
CA GLU A 47 0.04 -24.71 -7.45
C GLU A 47 -0.77 -25.89 -6.89
N PHE A 48 -2.06 -25.68 -6.55
CA PHE A 48 -2.96 -26.68 -5.98
C PHE A 48 -4.26 -26.84 -6.79
N PRO A 49 -4.22 -27.39 -8.01
CA PRO A 49 -5.37 -27.42 -8.93
C PRO A 49 -6.59 -28.22 -8.42
N ASN A 50 -6.38 -29.12 -7.45
CA ASN A 50 -7.45 -29.90 -6.83
C ASN A 50 -8.13 -29.17 -5.67
N LEU A 51 -7.54 -28.10 -5.13
CA LEU A 51 -8.12 -27.30 -4.07
C LEU A 51 -9.34 -26.55 -4.59
N LYS A 52 -10.45 -26.58 -3.83
CA LYS A 52 -11.65 -25.81 -4.13
C LYS A 52 -11.80 -24.72 -3.08
N CYS A 53 -11.91 -23.48 -3.55
CA CYS A 53 -12.12 -22.31 -2.72
C CYS A 53 -13.05 -21.31 -3.43
N THR A 54 -13.74 -20.50 -2.65
CA THR A 54 -14.64 -19.46 -3.14
C THR A 54 -14.09 -18.10 -2.74
N PHE A 55 -13.91 -17.22 -3.72
CA PHE A 55 -13.62 -15.81 -3.49
C PHE A 55 -14.88 -14.99 -3.65
N ASN A 56 -15.24 -14.25 -2.60
CA ASN A 56 -16.27 -13.24 -2.67
C ASN A 56 -15.59 -11.86 -2.73
N LEU A 57 -15.76 -11.16 -3.85
CA LEU A 57 -15.31 -9.78 -4.04
C LEU A 57 -16.51 -8.86 -3.88
N THR A 58 -16.44 -7.90 -2.97
CA THR A 58 -17.53 -6.94 -2.78
C THR A 58 -17.68 -6.01 -3.99
N PRO A 59 -18.91 -5.53 -4.32
CA PRO A 59 -19.11 -4.64 -5.46
C PRO A 59 -18.28 -3.34 -5.40
N VAL A 60 -18.12 -2.78 -4.20
CA VAL A 60 -17.32 -1.56 -3.97
C VAL A 60 -15.83 -1.78 -4.25
N LEU A 61 -15.29 -2.96 -3.91
CA LEU A 61 -13.92 -3.33 -4.25
C LEU A 61 -13.77 -3.48 -5.77
N LEU A 62 -14.68 -4.21 -6.42
CA LEU A 62 -14.66 -4.43 -7.87
C LEU A 62 -14.72 -3.12 -8.65
N LYS A 63 -15.58 -2.18 -8.26
CA LYS A 63 -15.67 -0.86 -8.90
C LYS A 63 -14.30 -0.16 -8.86
N GLN A 64 -13.67 -0.09 -7.70
CA GLN A 64 -12.39 0.61 -7.55
C GLN A 64 -11.28 -0.09 -8.35
N MET A 65 -11.22 -1.44 -8.35
CA MET A 65 -10.30 -2.20 -9.21
C MET A 65 -10.49 -1.87 -10.70
N GLN A 66 -11.74 -1.80 -11.16
CA GLN A 66 -12.04 -1.41 -12.55
C GLN A 66 -11.60 0.02 -12.86
N ASP A 67 -11.69 0.94 -11.90
CA ASP A 67 -11.21 2.30 -12.08
C ASP A 67 -9.67 2.31 -12.25
N TYR A 68 -8.92 1.52 -11.48
CA TYR A 68 -7.46 1.33 -11.69
C TYR A 68 -7.15 0.73 -13.07
N ILE A 69 -7.90 -0.29 -13.52
CA ILE A 69 -7.68 -0.93 -14.82
C ILE A 69 -7.94 0.06 -15.97
N LYS A 70 -9.02 0.84 -15.90
CA LYS A 70 -9.42 1.77 -16.95
C LYS A 70 -8.50 2.98 -17.04
N GLN A 71 -8.08 3.53 -15.90
CA GLN A 71 -7.29 4.77 -15.85
C GLN A 71 -5.78 4.53 -15.86
N GLY A 72 -5.32 3.33 -15.48
CA GLY A 72 -3.92 2.99 -15.40
C GLY A 72 -3.15 3.98 -14.53
N ILE A 73 -2.01 4.47 -15.03
CA ILE A 73 -1.16 5.43 -14.31
C ILE A 73 -1.80 6.80 -14.10
N SER A 74 -2.85 7.14 -14.85
CA SER A 74 -3.57 8.41 -14.74
C SER A 74 -4.60 8.44 -13.62
N ILE A 75 -4.78 7.33 -12.89
CA ILE A 75 -5.71 7.29 -11.76
C ILE A 75 -5.36 8.34 -10.70
N PRO A 76 -6.34 9.09 -10.15
CA PRO A 76 -6.09 10.11 -9.13
C PRO A 76 -5.87 9.50 -7.73
N ASP A 77 -5.00 8.50 -7.60
CA ASP A 77 -4.52 7.95 -6.30
C ASP A 77 -3.41 8.84 -5.74
N ILE A 78 -3.69 9.49 -4.60
CA ILE A 78 -2.74 10.41 -3.98
C ILE A 78 -1.44 9.71 -3.58
N TYR A 79 -1.48 8.45 -3.12
CA TYR A 79 -0.26 7.74 -2.75
C TYR A 79 0.55 7.37 -3.97
N LEU A 80 -0.11 6.95 -5.07
CA LEU A 80 0.56 6.64 -6.32
C LEU A 80 1.20 7.90 -6.92
N GLN A 81 0.48 9.02 -6.96
CA GLN A 81 1.01 10.31 -7.43
C GLN A 81 2.26 10.74 -6.63
N HIS A 82 2.21 10.64 -5.31
CA HIS A 82 3.36 10.93 -4.46
C HIS A 82 4.48 9.90 -4.60
N SER A 83 4.18 8.65 -4.99
CA SER A 83 5.22 7.64 -5.23
C SER A 83 5.96 7.87 -6.56
N LEU A 84 5.26 8.40 -7.57
CA LEU A 84 5.80 8.61 -8.92
C LEU A 84 6.54 9.94 -9.07
N LYS A 85 6.21 10.95 -8.26
CA LYS A 85 6.87 12.26 -8.32
C LYS A 85 8.33 12.15 -7.88
N ARG A 86 9.25 12.77 -8.62
CA ARG A 86 10.68 12.76 -8.28
C ARG A 86 10.88 13.36 -6.90
N ALA A 87 11.65 12.69 -6.03
CA ALA A 87 11.90 13.15 -4.66
C ALA A 87 12.45 14.59 -4.58
N SER A 88 13.24 14.99 -5.59
CA SER A 88 13.82 16.34 -5.72
C SER A 88 12.78 17.42 -6.03
N GLU A 89 11.61 17.05 -6.54
CA GLU A 89 10.53 17.97 -6.93
C GLU A 89 9.38 17.99 -5.92
N LEU A 90 9.49 17.22 -4.84
CA LEU A 90 8.48 17.21 -3.78
C LEU A 90 8.44 18.56 -3.07
N THR A 91 7.25 19.15 -2.98
CA THR A 91 7.00 20.33 -2.15
C THR A 91 7.07 19.95 -0.67
N GLU A 92 7.14 20.94 0.21
CA GLU A 92 7.15 20.70 1.65
C GLU A 92 5.89 19.93 2.12
N SER A 93 4.71 20.27 1.61
CA SER A 93 3.46 19.60 1.98
C SER A 93 3.42 18.14 1.51
N GLU A 94 3.96 17.86 0.32
CA GLU A 94 4.08 16.49 -0.21
C GLU A 94 5.11 15.66 0.59
N ARG A 95 6.23 16.28 1.01
CA ARG A 95 7.21 15.67 1.91
C ARG A 95 6.59 15.33 3.27
N ILE A 96 5.79 16.23 3.83
CA ILE A 96 5.02 15.97 5.07
C ILE A 96 4.05 14.81 4.86
N PHE A 97 3.33 14.78 3.73
CA PHE A 97 2.41 13.69 3.40
C PHE A 97 3.13 12.33 3.36
N ILE A 98 4.26 12.26 2.65
CA ILE A 98 5.07 11.04 2.54
C ILE A 98 5.59 10.61 3.92
N ALA A 99 6.23 11.52 4.66
CA ALA A 99 6.77 11.24 6.00
C ALA A 99 5.71 10.71 6.97
N LYS A 100 4.46 11.17 6.83
CA LYS A 100 3.33 10.73 7.66
C LYS A 100 2.74 9.38 7.22
N ASN A 101 2.62 9.14 5.91
CA ASN A 101 1.77 8.07 5.39
C ASN A 101 2.54 6.88 4.79
N PHE A 102 3.80 7.06 4.40
CA PHE A 102 4.56 6.01 3.70
C PHE A 102 5.20 4.99 4.65
N PHE A 103 4.81 5.00 5.93
CA PHE A 103 5.09 3.94 6.90
C PHE A 103 3.84 3.13 7.26
N LYS A 104 2.73 3.28 6.51
CA LYS A 104 1.53 2.47 6.73
C LYS A 104 1.71 1.08 6.11
N ALA A 105 2.51 0.28 6.81
CA ALA A 105 2.78 -1.13 6.56
C ALA A 105 2.98 -1.80 7.92
N ASN A 106 2.87 -3.14 7.99
CA ASN A 106 3.12 -3.84 9.25
C ASN A 106 4.57 -3.63 9.69
N GLN A 107 4.77 -3.07 10.88
CA GLN A 107 6.12 -2.70 11.34
C GLN A 107 7.03 -3.91 11.51
N GLU A 108 6.52 -5.02 12.04
CA GLU A 108 7.33 -6.20 12.34
C GLU A 108 7.70 -6.98 11.08
N ASN A 109 6.71 -7.26 10.23
CA ASN A 109 6.84 -8.18 9.10
C ASN A 109 7.24 -7.48 7.79
N MET A 110 6.97 -6.17 7.66
CA MET A 110 7.18 -5.45 6.41
C MET A 110 8.23 -4.34 6.52
N ILE A 111 8.28 -3.60 7.63
CA ILE A 111 9.22 -2.49 7.79
C ILE A 111 10.55 -2.99 8.38
N ASN A 112 10.49 -3.71 9.50
CA ASN A 112 11.68 -4.16 10.23
C ASN A 112 12.50 -5.21 9.47
N SER A 113 11.90 -5.87 8.49
CA SER A 113 12.55 -6.82 7.58
C SER A 113 13.61 -6.17 6.70
N TYR A 114 13.57 -4.84 6.51
CA TYR A 114 14.50 -4.11 5.67
C TYR A 114 15.23 -3.04 6.47
N THR A 115 16.56 -3.18 6.57
CA THR A 115 17.44 -2.31 7.38
C THR A 115 17.18 -0.82 7.12
N ARG A 116 17.19 -0.42 5.85
CA ARG A 116 17.02 1.00 5.48
C ARG A 116 15.63 1.53 5.81
N TYR A 117 14.58 0.77 5.55
CA TYR A 117 13.21 1.20 5.85
C TYR A 117 12.98 1.36 7.36
N LYS A 118 13.54 0.44 8.16
CA LYS A 118 13.57 0.51 9.62
C LYS A 118 14.33 1.73 10.14
N GLU A 119 15.48 2.07 9.56
CA GLU A 119 16.24 3.28 9.91
C GLU A 119 15.42 4.56 9.70
N LEU A 120 14.79 4.69 8.53
CA LEU A 120 13.93 5.83 8.21
C LEU A 120 12.77 5.96 9.20
N LEU A 121 12.16 4.83 9.60
CA LEU A 121 11.10 4.81 10.61
C LEU A 121 11.60 5.32 11.97
N LYS A 122 12.81 4.94 12.39
CA LYS A 122 13.42 5.42 13.65
C LYS A 122 13.62 6.93 13.63
N ILE A 123 14.19 7.47 12.55
CA ILE A 123 14.42 8.92 12.38
C ILE A 123 13.07 9.66 12.39
N ARG A 124 12.07 9.14 11.66
CA ARG A 124 10.71 9.69 11.62
C ARG A 124 10.10 9.72 13.02
N ASN A 125 10.12 8.62 13.76
CA ASN A 125 9.50 8.55 15.09
C ASN A 125 10.18 9.49 16.09
N ALA A 126 11.51 9.58 16.07
CA ALA A 126 12.24 10.50 16.94
C ALA A 126 11.87 11.97 16.66
N SER A 127 11.74 12.34 15.38
CA SER A 127 11.52 13.74 14.96
C SER A 127 10.04 14.14 14.96
N ALA A 128 9.12 13.20 14.75
CA ALA A 128 7.69 13.47 14.63
C ALA A 128 7.03 13.93 15.94
N THR A 129 7.66 13.66 17.10
CA THR A 129 7.20 14.17 18.42
C THR A 129 7.12 15.70 18.45
N GLN A 130 7.93 16.38 17.63
CA GLN A 130 7.96 17.83 17.49
C GLN A 130 7.23 18.30 16.21
N GLY A 131 6.47 17.42 15.55
CA GLY A 131 5.76 17.69 14.31
C GLY A 131 6.51 17.22 13.05
N PHE A 132 5.74 16.91 11.99
CA PHE A 132 6.28 16.32 10.76
C PHE A 132 7.22 17.24 9.98
N ILE A 133 7.14 18.56 10.16
CA ILE A 133 8.10 19.49 9.57
C ILE A 133 9.54 19.19 10.03
N ASN A 134 9.73 18.72 11.26
CA ASN A 134 11.05 18.34 11.78
C ASN A 134 11.56 17.05 11.14
N VAL A 135 10.67 16.11 10.80
CA VAL A 135 11.03 14.94 10.00
C VAL A 135 11.53 15.39 8.62
N VAL A 136 10.80 16.32 7.97
CA VAL A 136 11.17 16.84 6.65
C VAL A 136 12.54 17.51 6.66
N LYS A 137 12.87 18.28 7.71
CA LYS A 137 14.19 18.91 7.86
C LYS A 137 15.33 17.91 8.07
N LYS A 138 15.04 16.73 8.63
CA LYS A 138 16.03 15.66 8.86
C LYS A 138 16.22 14.76 7.65
N PHE A 139 15.22 14.63 6.79
CA PHE A 139 15.27 13.80 5.60
C PHE A 139 15.91 14.55 4.44
N SER A 140 16.94 13.95 3.86
CA SER A 140 17.49 14.34 2.57
C SER A 140 16.55 13.94 1.42
N THR A 141 16.83 14.44 0.21
CA THR A 141 16.14 13.98 -1.01
C THR A 141 16.27 12.47 -1.22
N GLN A 142 17.41 11.87 -0.86
CA GLN A 142 17.61 10.43 -0.95
C GLN A 142 16.75 9.67 0.07
N ASP A 143 16.61 10.19 1.30
CA ASP A 143 15.73 9.58 2.32
C ASP A 143 14.27 9.53 1.85
N PHE A 144 13.81 10.57 1.15
CA PHE A 144 12.47 10.57 0.54
C PHE A 144 12.35 9.57 -0.60
N LEU A 145 13.35 9.47 -1.49
CA LEU A 145 13.36 8.47 -2.56
C LEU A 145 13.33 7.06 -1.99
N ASP A 146 14.17 6.77 -1.00
CA ASP A 146 14.21 5.48 -0.31
C ASP A 146 12.85 5.17 0.32
N LEU A 147 12.21 6.15 0.96
CA LEU A 147 10.89 5.97 1.57
C LEU A 147 9.79 5.72 0.52
N GLN A 148 9.80 6.44 -0.61
CA GLN A 148 8.87 6.22 -1.73
C GLN A 148 9.00 4.79 -2.28
N VAL A 149 10.23 4.32 -2.46
CA VAL A 149 10.52 2.98 -2.97
C VAL A 149 10.11 1.93 -1.94
N TRP A 150 10.58 2.03 -0.70
CA TRP A 150 10.33 1.02 0.33
C TRP A 150 8.85 0.89 0.68
N PHE A 151 8.11 1.99 0.69
CA PHE A 151 6.66 1.92 0.88
C PHE A 151 6.03 0.98 -0.14
N ASN A 152 6.34 1.12 -1.43
CA ASN A 152 5.74 0.26 -2.46
C ASN A 152 6.33 -1.16 -2.46
N LEU A 153 7.66 -1.31 -2.31
CA LEU A 153 8.32 -2.63 -2.30
C LEU A 153 7.85 -3.51 -1.15
N ALA A 154 7.58 -2.94 0.02
CA ALA A 154 7.08 -3.69 1.17
C ALA A 154 5.72 -4.36 0.90
N TRP A 155 4.95 -3.81 -0.06
CA TRP A 155 3.68 -4.36 -0.54
C TRP A 155 3.83 -5.21 -1.80
N LEU A 156 5.04 -5.66 -2.13
CA LEU A 156 5.30 -6.70 -3.12
C LEU A 156 5.65 -8.02 -2.43
N GLY A 157 5.43 -9.12 -3.14
CA GLY A 157 5.91 -10.46 -2.77
C GLY A 157 4.92 -11.29 -1.99
#